data_AF-A0A150Q2K2-F1
#
_entry.id   AF-A0A150Q2K2-F1
#
_cell.length_a   1.000
_cell.length_b   1.000
_cell.length_c   1.000
_cell.angle_alpha   90.00
_cell.angle_beta   90.00
_cell.angle_gamma   90.00
#
_symmetry.space_group_name_H-M   'P 1'
#
loop_
_entity.id
_entity.type
_entity.pdbx_description
1 polymer ?
#
loop_
_entity_poly.entity_id
_entity_poly.type
_entity_poly.pdbx_seq_one_letter_code
_entity_poly.pdbx_strand_id
1 'polypeptide(L)'
;MTDVEVIMSEFSLSGNYRVQSRREAEPSKLIGDWFPAVEGLLDADTVNHALRAHPFWSRTTNVELRPALVTGRSGKFATEPDILYKRDFFLPDPGTMSMPVDIVDVRKSRENWAARAACTRNLLADGTYERLTERLDDLDVVIANEYYLHEAGHFLGYDVLTKYQDGYFAPGGKTAWPLVYLEELRADLQAFGFGARLLPAAQAARILLYNVALRFGVHREGIATRGVAPYGIVPFLLFCILRELRFVSVALMNDRWVIRLANLDEFAIVRVMRACAEHAESELTIPELATTDVIERALTAAKYVRRRLADTDAIDDYARVMGSPSTSELTEHEQS
;
A
#
# COMPACT_ATOMS: atom_id res chain seq x y z
N MET A 1 31.15 30.00 -14.59
CA MET A 1 29.71 30.00 -14.91
C MET A 1 29.36 28.56 -15.18
N THR A 2 28.88 27.86 -14.16
CA THR A 2 28.37 26.49 -14.29
C THR A 2 26.98 26.59 -14.88
N ASP A 3 26.79 26.01 -16.06
CA ASP A 3 25.50 25.86 -16.69
C ASP A 3 24.56 25.19 -15.69
N VAL A 4 23.53 25.93 -15.28
CA VAL A 4 22.39 25.38 -14.53
C VAL A 4 21.66 24.52 -15.55
N GLU A 5 21.96 23.23 -15.53
CA GLU A 5 21.23 22.22 -16.28
C GLU A 5 19.74 22.41 -15.95
N VAL A 6 18.96 22.81 -16.95
CA VAL A 6 17.51 22.90 -16.83
C VAL A 6 17.04 21.46 -16.65
N ILE A 7 16.93 21.02 -15.40
CA ILE A 7 16.33 19.75 -15.04
C ILE A 7 14.95 19.79 -15.66
N MET A 8 14.71 18.97 -16.70
CA MET A 8 13.40 18.81 -17.31
C MET A 8 12.43 18.38 -16.20
N SER A 9 11.70 19.34 -15.63
CA SER A 9 10.72 19.09 -14.57
C SER A 9 9.49 18.41 -15.14
N GLU A 10 9.11 18.79 -16.36
CA GLU A 10 7.91 18.31 -17.05
C GLU A 10 8.21 17.06 -17.90
N PHE A 11 7.23 16.16 -17.98
CA PHE A 11 7.21 15.05 -18.92
C PHE A 11 5.86 14.95 -19.63
N SER A 12 5.89 14.41 -20.86
CA SER A 12 4.70 14.03 -21.62
C SER A 12 4.95 12.69 -22.30
N LEU A 13 4.24 11.65 -21.85
CA LEU A 13 4.32 10.29 -22.37
C LEU A 13 3.04 9.98 -23.17
N SER A 14 3.20 9.44 -24.38
CA SER A 14 2.10 8.96 -25.24
C SER A 14 2.46 7.62 -25.84
N GLY A 15 1.56 6.66 -25.73
CA GLY A 15 1.77 5.29 -26.16
C GLY A 15 0.59 4.38 -25.83
N ASN A 16 0.79 3.07 -25.91
CA ASN A 16 -0.18 2.08 -25.47
C ASN A 16 0.20 1.58 -24.08
N TYR A 17 -0.71 1.70 -23.11
CA TYR A 17 -0.52 1.19 -21.76
C TYR A 17 -1.42 -0.02 -21.49
N ARG A 18 -0.84 -1.06 -20.87
CA ARG A 18 -1.56 -2.24 -20.41
C ARG A 18 -1.60 -2.27 -18.89
N VAL A 19 -2.75 -2.57 -18.32
CA VAL A 19 -2.90 -2.77 -16.88
C VAL A 19 -2.43 -4.18 -16.54
N GLN A 20 -1.76 -4.40 -15.41
CA GLN A 20 -1.18 -5.70 -15.04
C GLN A 20 -2.18 -6.87 -15.16
N SER A 21 -3.44 -6.63 -14.75
CA SER A 21 -4.53 -7.61 -14.76
C SER A 21 -5.22 -7.78 -16.12
N ARG A 22 -4.84 -7.01 -17.14
CA ARG A 22 -5.46 -6.98 -18.47
C ARG A 22 -4.49 -7.51 -19.53
N ARG A 23 -5.04 -8.10 -20.59
CA ARG A 23 -4.26 -8.62 -21.73
C ARG A 23 -3.98 -7.56 -22.79
N GLU A 24 -4.90 -6.63 -22.97
CA GLU A 24 -4.86 -5.65 -24.06
C GLU A 24 -4.32 -4.31 -23.57
N ALA A 25 -3.44 -3.72 -24.37
CA ALA A 25 -2.96 -2.35 -24.18
C ALA A 25 -3.88 -1.38 -24.93
N GLU A 26 -4.06 -0.18 -24.40
CA GLU A 26 -4.87 0.87 -25.04
C GLU A 26 -4.10 2.19 -25.13
N PRO A 27 -4.40 3.03 -26.16
CA PRO A 27 -3.82 4.35 -26.28
C PRO A 27 -4.04 5.18 -25.01
N SER A 28 -2.95 5.64 -24.43
CA SER A 28 -2.94 6.29 -23.12
C SER A 28 -1.86 7.38 -23.08
N LYS A 29 -2.14 8.46 -22.34
CA LYS A 29 -1.24 9.60 -22.19
C LYS A 29 -1.07 9.99 -20.72
N LEU A 30 0.15 10.34 -20.33
CA LEU A 30 0.47 11.00 -19.06
C LEU A 30 1.19 12.32 -19.32
N ILE A 31 0.79 13.35 -18.59
CA ILE A 31 1.46 14.65 -18.58
C ILE A 31 1.60 15.08 -17.12
N GLY A 32 2.75 15.62 -16.75
CA GLY A 32 2.96 16.17 -15.42
C GLY A 32 4.39 16.54 -15.15
N ASP A 33 4.67 16.83 -13.89
CA ASP A 33 6.01 17.15 -13.42
C ASP A 33 6.56 16.01 -12.56
N TRP A 34 7.86 15.77 -12.64
CA TRP A 34 8.55 14.94 -11.66
C TRP A 34 8.45 15.60 -10.29
N PHE A 35 8.13 14.81 -9.26
CA PHE A 35 8.04 15.33 -7.90
C PHE A 35 9.42 15.89 -7.48
N PRO A 36 9.48 17.12 -6.96
CA PRO A 36 10.75 17.76 -6.64
C PRO A 36 11.45 17.03 -5.49
N ALA A 37 12.78 17.05 -5.50
CA ALA A 37 13.55 16.64 -4.33
C ALA A 37 13.29 17.64 -3.20
N VAL A 38 12.67 17.17 -2.12
CA VAL A 38 12.34 17.95 -0.91
C VAL A 38 12.84 17.22 0.33
N GLU A 39 12.98 17.96 1.44
CA GLU A 39 13.42 17.37 2.70
C GLU A 39 12.47 16.25 3.15
N GLY A 40 13.04 15.09 3.54
CA GLY A 40 12.28 13.93 3.99
C GLY A 40 11.79 12.99 2.88
N LEU A 41 11.88 13.37 1.60
CA LEU A 41 11.61 12.46 0.50
C LEU A 41 12.77 11.46 0.32
N LEU A 42 12.44 10.18 0.29
CA LEU A 42 13.37 9.12 -0.09
C LEU A 42 13.55 9.09 -1.60
N ASP A 43 14.76 8.74 -2.04
CA ASP A 43 15.05 8.42 -3.42
C ASP A 43 15.32 6.90 -3.60
N ALA A 44 15.31 6.46 -4.85
CA ALA A 44 15.58 5.07 -5.20
C ALA A 44 16.96 4.61 -4.72
N ASP A 45 17.98 5.48 -4.73
CA ASP A 45 19.34 5.12 -4.31
C ASP A 45 19.43 4.83 -2.81
N THR A 46 18.79 5.66 -1.98
CA THR A 46 18.71 5.49 -0.52
C THR A 46 18.00 4.19 -0.18
N VAL A 47 16.85 3.94 -0.82
CA VAL A 47 16.04 2.74 -0.61
C VAL A 47 16.82 1.49 -1.06
N ASN A 48 17.43 1.53 -2.25
CA ASN A 48 18.21 0.41 -2.76
C ASN A 48 19.48 0.17 -1.93
N HIS A 49 20.12 1.20 -1.38
CA HIS A 49 21.23 1.01 -0.44
C HIS A 49 20.77 0.25 0.81
N ALA A 50 19.62 0.61 1.37
CA ALA A 50 19.04 -0.08 2.52
C ALA A 50 18.66 -1.52 2.19
N LEU A 51 18.05 -1.74 1.03
CA LEU A 51 17.67 -3.05 0.50
C LEU A 51 18.90 -3.95 0.37
N ARG A 52 19.99 -3.44 -0.23
CA ARG A 52 21.27 -4.17 -0.37
C ARG A 52 21.91 -4.55 0.95
N ALA A 53 21.69 -3.76 1.99
CA ALA A 53 22.15 -4.03 3.34
C ALA A 53 21.23 -4.99 4.12
N HIS A 54 20.08 -5.40 3.55
CA HIS A 54 19.14 -6.30 4.21
C HIS A 54 19.58 -7.76 4.08
N PRO A 55 19.55 -8.58 5.16
CA PRO A 55 20.00 -9.97 5.11
C PRO A 55 19.17 -10.86 4.17
N PHE A 56 17.91 -10.49 3.93
CA PHE A 56 17.00 -11.23 3.06
C PHE A 56 16.90 -10.71 1.62
N TRP A 57 17.72 -9.75 1.19
CA TRP A 57 17.66 -9.28 -0.20
C TRP A 57 18.17 -10.34 -1.19
N SER A 58 17.41 -10.59 -2.25
CA SER A 58 17.70 -11.64 -3.25
C SER A 58 18.85 -11.30 -4.21
N ARG A 59 19.40 -10.08 -4.13
CA ARG A 59 20.56 -9.58 -4.90
C ARG A 59 20.34 -9.35 -6.39
N THR A 60 19.12 -9.51 -6.87
CA THR A 60 18.80 -9.48 -8.31
C THR A 60 17.87 -8.34 -8.71
N THR A 61 17.32 -7.61 -7.73
CA THR A 61 16.26 -6.63 -7.95
C THR A 61 16.56 -5.30 -7.27
N ASN A 62 16.09 -4.22 -7.87
CA ASN A 62 16.17 -2.86 -7.35
C ASN A 62 14.80 -2.18 -7.50
N VAL A 63 14.51 -1.24 -6.59
CA VAL A 63 13.40 -0.30 -6.71
C VAL A 63 13.75 0.72 -7.79
N GLU A 64 12.98 0.74 -8.86
CA GLU A 64 13.14 1.66 -9.99
C GLU A 64 11.83 2.41 -10.23
N LEU A 65 11.51 3.33 -9.31
CA LEU A 65 10.33 4.17 -9.38
C LEU A 65 10.67 5.64 -9.12
N ARG A 66 9.81 6.54 -9.61
CA ARG A 66 9.88 7.97 -9.34
C ARG A 66 8.48 8.57 -9.13
N PRO A 67 8.27 9.34 -8.04
CA PRO A 67 7.01 10.05 -7.83
C PRO A 67 6.83 11.19 -8.85
N ALA A 68 5.58 11.43 -9.23
CA ALA A 68 5.19 12.47 -10.16
C ALA A 68 3.92 13.21 -9.72
N LEU A 69 3.84 14.49 -10.05
CA LEU A 69 2.65 15.33 -9.99
C LEU A 69 1.95 15.30 -11.35
N VAL A 70 1.23 14.22 -11.64
CA VAL A 70 0.53 14.04 -12.92
C VAL A 70 -0.65 15.03 -13.01
N THR A 71 -0.64 15.89 -14.02
CA THR A 71 -1.67 16.91 -14.27
C THR A 71 -2.66 16.48 -15.36
N GLY A 72 -2.26 15.57 -16.25
CA GLY A 72 -3.09 15.07 -17.34
C GLY A 72 -3.01 13.55 -17.48
N ARG A 73 -4.17 12.90 -17.60
CA ARG A 73 -4.31 11.45 -17.82
C ARG A 73 -5.30 11.20 -18.95
N SER A 74 -5.01 10.24 -19.82
CA SER A 74 -5.99 9.70 -20.76
C SER A 74 -5.84 8.19 -20.93
N GLY A 75 -6.86 7.54 -21.50
CA GLY A 75 -6.88 6.09 -21.67
C GLY A 75 -6.86 5.36 -20.33
N LYS A 76 -6.09 4.28 -20.24
CA LYS A 76 -6.01 3.44 -19.03
C LYS A 76 -5.49 4.18 -17.81
N PHE A 77 -4.57 5.13 -17.98
CA PHE A 77 -4.04 5.92 -16.87
C PHE A 77 -5.13 6.70 -16.13
N ALA A 78 -6.17 7.13 -16.85
CA ALA A 78 -7.30 7.88 -16.30
C ALA A 78 -8.36 6.98 -15.65
N THR A 79 -8.62 5.79 -16.21
CA THR A 79 -9.75 4.94 -15.79
C THR A 79 -9.41 3.94 -14.69
N GLU A 80 -8.15 3.52 -14.58
CA GLU A 80 -7.76 2.57 -13.54
C GLU A 80 -7.64 3.26 -12.19
N PRO A 81 -7.97 2.61 -11.06
CA PRO A 81 -7.84 3.22 -9.74
C PRO A 81 -6.40 3.28 -9.23
N ASP A 82 -5.52 2.44 -9.78
CA ASP A 82 -4.13 2.30 -9.36
C ASP A 82 -3.33 3.58 -9.62
N ILE A 83 -2.37 3.87 -8.75
CA ILE A 83 -1.51 5.05 -8.84
C ILE A 83 -0.09 4.72 -9.28
N LEU A 84 0.28 3.43 -9.32
CA LEU A 84 1.57 2.97 -9.84
C LEU A 84 1.42 2.61 -11.32
N TYR A 85 2.27 3.21 -12.15
CA TYR A 85 2.35 2.93 -13.57
C TYR A 85 3.66 2.23 -13.87
N LYS A 86 3.59 0.97 -14.30
CA LYS A 86 4.77 0.14 -14.54
C LYS A 86 5.27 0.33 -15.97
N ARG A 87 6.56 0.64 -16.12
CA ARG A 87 7.19 0.91 -17.43
C ARG A 87 7.09 -0.29 -18.36
N ASP A 88 7.18 -1.50 -17.82
CA ASP A 88 7.15 -2.76 -18.59
C ASP A 88 5.80 -2.99 -19.29
N PHE A 89 4.77 -2.21 -18.91
CA PHE A 89 3.45 -2.26 -19.54
C PHE A 89 3.17 -1.06 -20.44
N PHE A 90 4.14 -0.21 -20.70
CA PHE A 90 4.03 0.95 -21.58
C PHE A 90 4.84 0.77 -22.85
N LEU A 91 4.17 0.86 -24.00
CA LEU A 91 4.79 0.88 -25.32
C LEU A 91 4.67 2.28 -25.91
N PRO A 92 5.78 3.05 -26.03
CA PRO A 92 5.72 4.43 -26.53
C PRO A 92 5.30 4.48 -28.00
N ASP A 93 4.58 5.54 -28.38
CA ASP A 93 4.31 5.86 -29.78
C ASP A 93 5.61 6.18 -30.54
N PRO A 94 5.65 5.97 -31.88
CA PRO A 94 6.81 6.37 -32.67
C PRO A 94 7.16 7.86 -32.48
N GLY A 95 8.40 8.13 -32.05
CA GLY A 95 8.90 9.49 -31.85
C GLY A 95 8.55 10.14 -30.50
N THR A 96 7.96 9.39 -29.56
CA THR A 96 7.69 9.87 -28.20
C THR A 96 8.69 9.28 -27.19
N MET A 97 8.76 9.87 -26.00
CA MET A 97 9.60 9.36 -24.91
C MET A 97 9.05 8.05 -24.34
N SER A 98 9.95 7.11 -24.05
CA SER A 98 9.62 5.96 -23.21
C SER A 98 9.44 6.37 -21.75
N MET A 99 8.79 5.50 -20.97
CA MET A 99 8.71 5.63 -19.51
C MET A 99 10.06 5.20 -18.91
N PRO A 100 10.84 6.11 -18.29
CA PRO A 100 12.22 5.79 -17.85
C PRO A 100 12.26 4.86 -16.64
N VAL A 101 11.26 4.97 -15.77
CA VAL A 101 11.10 4.24 -14.50
C VAL A 101 9.61 4.10 -14.21
N ASP A 102 9.24 3.24 -13.26
CA ASP A 102 7.86 3.19 -12.82
C ASP A 102 7.44 4.54 -12.20
N ILE A 103 6.20 4.96 -12.45
CA ILE A 103 5.72 6.29 -12.03
C ILE A 103 4.67 6.13 -10.94
N VAL A 104 4.87 6.82 -9.81
CA VAL A 104 3.87 6.93 -8.74
C VAL A 104 3.14 8.26 -8.88
N ASP A 105 1.83 8.20 -9.13
CA ASP A 105 0.97 9.38 -9.27
C ASP A 105 0.51 9.90 -7.91
N VAL A 106 1.32 10.80 -7.34
CA VAL A 106 1.08 11.37 -6.01
C VAL A 106 -0.23 12.17 -5.99
N ARG A 107 -0.52 12.91 -7.06
CA ARG A 107 -1.72 13.73 -7.13
C ARG A 107 -2.99 12.88 -7.13
N LYS A 108 -3.01 11.79 -7.89
CA LYS A 108 -4.15 10.85 -7.91
C LYS A 108 -4.35 10.22 -6.55
N SER A 109 -3.27 9.85 -5.86
CA SER A 109 -3.33 9.29 -4.51
C SER A 109 -3.91 10.28 -3.49
N ARG A 110 -3.52 11.55 -3.57
CA ARG A 110 -4.10 12.61 -2.74
C ARG A 110 -5.58 12.84 -3.03
N GLU A 111 -5.99 12.86 -4.30
CA GLU A 111 -7.40 12.97 -4.71
C GLU A 111 -8.22 11.78 -4.16
N ASN A 112 -7.66 10.57 -4.28
CA ASN A 112 -8.17 9.33 -3.72
C ASN A 112 -8.30 9.37 -2.18
N TRP A 113 -7.31 9.92 -1.48
CA TRP A 113 -7.34 10.11 -0.03
C TRP A 113 -8.47 11.05 0.39
N ALA A 114 -8.59 12.21 -0.28
CA ALA A 114 -9.62 13.19 0.00
C ALA A 114 -11.04 12.63 -0.24
N ALA A 115 -11.24 11.90 -1.33
CA ALA A 115 -12.52 11.26 -1.64
C ALA A 115 -12.97 10.25 -0.57
N ARG A 116 -12.01 9.62 0.13
CA ARG A 116 -12.26 8.57 1.14
C ARG A 116 -12.33 9.10 2.57
N ALA A 117 -12.10 10.39 2.79
CA ALA A 117 -12.08 11.01 4.11
C ALA A 117 -13.31 10.64 4.97
N ALA A 118 -14.50 10.68 4.38
CA ALA A 118 -15.74 10.32 5.07
C ALA A 118 -15.78 8.84 5.50
N CYS A 119 -15.36 7.93 4.61
CA CYS A 119 -15.30 6.50 4.92
C CYS A 119 -14.31 6.22 6.06
N THR A 120 -13.11 6.79 5.99
CA THR A 120 -12.10 6.63 7.03
C THR A 120 -12.54 7.25 8.37
N ARG A 121 -13.14 8.44 8.36
CA ARG A 121 -13.68 9.09 9.56
C ARG A 121 -14.72 8.22 10.25
N ASN A 122 -15.63 7.61 9.48
CA ASN A 122 -16.71 6.78 10.01
C ASN A 122 -16.21 5.46 10.64
N LEU A 123 -15.02 4.98 10.26
CA LEU A 123 -14.41 3.79 10.85
C LEU A 123 -13.73 4.07 12.19
N LEU A 124 -13.32 5.31 12.44
CA LEU A 124 -12.51 5.66 13.60
C LEU A 124 -13.36 6.23 14.74
N ALA A 125 -12.89 6.02 15.97
CA ALA A 125 -13.47 6.64 17.15
C ALA A 125 -13.42 8.19 17.08
N ASP A 126 -14.38 8.86 17.72
CA ASP A 126 -14.55 10.32 17.66
C ASP A 126 -13.22 11.07 17.92
N GLY A 127 -12.91 12.05 17.07
CA GLY A 127 -11.69 12.86 17.13
C GLY A 127 -10.40 12.14 16.70
N THR A 128 -10.43 10.84 16.44
CA THR A 128 -9.23 10.08 16.03
C THR A 128 -8.82 10.43 14.60
N TYR A 129 -9.79 10.61 13.70
CA TYR A 129 -9.51 10.97 12.31
C TYR A 129 -8.84 12.34 12.20
N GLU A 130 -9.33 13.31 12.98
CA GLU A 130 -8.79 14.67 13.02
C GLU A 130 -7.35 14.66 13.54
N ARG A 131 -7.10 13.99 14.67
CA ARG A 131 -5.74 13.84 15.24
C ARG A 131 -4.78 13.09 14.32
N LEU A 132 -5.28 12.12 13.56
CA LEU A 132 -4.48 11.40 12.56
C LEU A 132 -4.13 12.33 11.41
N THR A 133 -5.10 13.08 10.89
CA THR A 133 -4.92 13.99 9.75
C THR A 133 -4.00 15.15 10.10
N GLU A 134 -4.06 15.68 11.33
CA GLU A 134 -3.12 16.68 11.85
C GLU A 134 -1.66 16.21 11.79
N ARG A 135 -1.41 14.90 11.89
CA ARG A 135 -0.07 14.31 11.80
C ARG A 135 0.39 14.02 10.38
N LEU A 136 -0.54 13.95 9.43
CA LEU A 136 -0.23 13.74 8.01
C LEU A 136 -0.01 15.08 7.28
N ASP A 137 0.74 15.98 7.94
CA ASP A 137 1.32 17.14 7.27
C ASP A 137 2.34 16.65 6.22
N ASP A 138 2.26 17.24 5.03
CA ASP A 138 3.00 16.81 3.83
C ASP A 138 2.61 15.41 3.31
N LEU A 139 1.30 15.24 3.06
CA LEU A 139 0.74 14.00 2.51
C LEU A 139 1.43 13.56 1.21
N ASP A 140 1.90 14.49 0.38
CA ASP A 140 2.53 14.16 -0.89
C ASP A 140 3.86 13.40 -0.68
N VAL A 141 4.71 13.84 0.28
CA VAL A 141 5.93 13.12 0.67
C VAL A 141 5.61 11.78 1.34
N VAL A 142 4.56 11.73 2.17
CA VAL A 142 4.11 10.48 2.82
C VAL A 142 3.71 9.43 1.78
N ILE A 143 2.92 9.81 0.77
CA ILE A 143 2.51 8.93 -0.34
C ILE A 143 3.74 8.40 -1.09
N ALA A 144 4.65 9.29 -1.47
CA ALA A 144 5.83 8.92 -2.25
C ALA A 144 6.74 7.96 -1.47
N ASN A 145 7.02 8.27 -0.20
CA ASN A 145 7.83 7.43 0.67
C ASN A 145 7.16 6.07 0.92
N GLU A 146 5.85 6.04 1.16
CA GLU A 146 5.14 4.78 1.41
C GLU A 146 5.27 3.83 0.22
N TYR A 147 5.13 4.33 -1.01
CA TYR A 147 5.33 3.53 -2.22
C TYR A 147 6.77 3.06 -2.41
N TYR A 148 7.77 3.93 -2.18
CA TYR A 148 9.18 3.52 -2.21
C TYR A 148 9.48 2.35 -1.26
N LEU A 149 8.96 2.45 -0.03
CA LEU A 149 9.16 1.46 1.02
C LEU A 149 8.38 0.17 0.73
N HIS A 150 7.16 0.27 0.19
CA HIS A 150 6.33 -0.85 -0.22
C HIS A 150 7.00 -1.69 -1.31
N GLU A 151 7.48 -1.05 -2.39
CA GLU A 151 8.19 -1.75 -3.46
C GLU A 151 9.49 -2.41 -2.96
N ALA A 152 10.21 -1.78 -2.04
CA ALA A 152 11.36 -2.41 -1.39
C ALA A 152 10.97 -3.68 -0.62
N GLY A 153 9.79 -3.68 0.02
CA GLY A 153 9.24 -4.84 0.73
C GLY A 153 9.02 -6.05 -0.18
N HIS A 154 8.59 -5.84 -1.42
CA HIS A 154 8.44 -6.91 -2.41
C HIS A 154 9.76 -7.63 -2.75
N PHE A 155 10.91 -6.99 -2.55
CA PHE A 155 12.23 -7.52 -2.91
C PHE A 155 12.98 -8.20 -1.77
N LEU A 156 12.35 -8.35 -0.61
CA LEU A 156 12.89 -9.15 0.50
C LEU A 156 12.41 -10.60 0.42
N GLY A 157 13.31 -11.53 0.75
CA GLY A 157 13.03 -12.96 0.84
C GLY A 157 12.87 -13.62 -0.53
N TYR A 158 11.77 -14.35 -0.69
CA TYR A 158 11.36 -14.85 -2.00
C TYR A 158 10.63 -13.72 -2.74
N ASP A 159 11.39 -12.96 -3.53
CA ASP A 159 10.92 -11.72 -4.14
C ASP A 159 9.78 -11.94 -5.14
N VAL A 160 8.99 -10.89 -5.34
CA VAL A 160 7.76 -10.93 -6.15
C VAL A 160 8.01 -11.32 -7.61
N LEU A 161 9.13 -10.91 -8.20
CA LEU A 161 9.45 -11.22 -9.60
C LEU A 161 9.75 -12.71 -9.75
N THR A 162 10.57 -13.26 -8.87
CA THR A 162 10.84 -14.70 -8.82
C THR A 162 9.55 -15.48 -8.55
N LYS A 163 8.68 -15.02 -7.64
CA LYS A 163 7.35 -15.63 -7.40
C LYS A 163 6.49 -15.70 -8.68
N TYR A 164 6.46 -14.64 -9.49
CA TYR A 164 5.74 -14.66 -10.76
C TYR A 164 6.35 -15.64 -11.77
N GLN A 165 7.68 -15.66 -11.90
CA GLN A 165 8.40 -16.54 -12.83
C GLN A 165 8.18 -18.02 -12.51
N ASP A 166 8.23 -18.35 -11.22
CA ASP A 166 8.09 -19.72 -10.73
C ASP A 166 6.63 -20.22 -10.68
N GLY A 167 5.65 -19.35 -10.97
CA GLY A 167 4.24 -19.69 -10.90
C GLY A 167 3.70 -19.84 -9.47
N TYR A 168 4.37 -19.26 -8.48
CA TYR A 168 3.97 -19.30 -7.06
C TYR A 168 2.52 -18.85 -6.82
N PHE A 169 2.07 -17.81 -7.53
CA PHE A 169 0.70 -17.29 -7.40
C PHE A 169 -0.36 -18.13 -8.14
N ALA A 170 0.03 -19.16 -8.87
CA ALA A 170 -0.90 -20.01 -9.62
C ALA A 170 -0.55 -21.50 -9.46
N PRO A 171 -0.49 -22.05 -8.23
CA PRO A 171 -0.18 -23.45 -8.02
C PRO A 171 -1.26 -24.30 -8.70
N GLY A 172 -0.88 -25.05 -9.75
CA GLY A 172 -1.83 -25.82 -10.58
C GLY A 172 -2.52 -25.03 -11.71
N GLY A 173 -2.01 -23.85 -12.08
CA GLY A 173 -2.37 -23.14 -13.32
C GLY A 173 -3.51 -22.11 -13.22
N LYS A 174 -4.07 -21.87 -12.03
CA LYS A 174 -5.04 -20.79 -11.77
C LYS A 174 -4.57 -19.87 -10.66
N THR A 175 -4.75 -18.57 -10.82
CA THR A 175 -4.36 -17.58 -9.81
C THR A 175 -5.04 -17.85 -8.47
N ALA A 176 -4.23 -18.06 -7.44
CA ALA A 176 -4.64 -18.16 -6.05
C ALA A 176 -4.59 -16.76 -5.42
N TRP A 177 -5.69 -16.00 -5.55
CA TRP A 177 -5.82 -14.64 -5.01
C TRP A 177 -5.36 -14.45 -3.56
N PRO A 178 -5.60 -15.39 -2.61
CA PRO A 178 -5.08 -15.25 -1.25
C PRO A 178 -3.56 -15.09 -1.17
N LEU A 179 -2.80 -15.70 -2.09
CA LEU A 179 -1.34 -15.57 -2.13
C LEU A 179 -0.91 -14.19 -2.64
N VAL A 180 -1.62 -13.65 -3.63
CA VAL A 180 -1.39 -12.29 -4.12
C VAL A 180 -1.66 -11.28 -3.00
N TYR A 181 -2.79 -11.39 -2.31
CA TYR A 181 -3.09 -10.51 -1.17
C TYR A 181 -2.09 -10.67 -0.02
N LEU A 182 -1.62 -11.89 0.26
CA LEU A 182 -0.60 -12.07 1.28
C LEU A 182 0.73 -11.40 0.91
N GLU A 183 1.09 -11.41 -0.37
CA GLU A 183 2.30 -10.72 -0.85
C GLU A 183 2.20 -9.21 -0.67
N GLU A 184 1.05 -8.60 -0.97
CA GLU A 184 0.81 -7.16 -0.73
C GLU A 184 0.91 -6.81 0.76
N LEU A 185 0.31 -7.64 1.63
CA LEU A 185 0.45 -7.46 3.08
C LEU A 185 1.91 -7.59 3.51
N ARG A 186 2.63 -8.59 3.01
CA ARG A 186 4.04 -8.83 3.35
C ARG A 186 4.88 -7.61 2.96
N ALA A 187 4.64 -7.04 1.78
CA ALA A 187 5.30 -5.82 1.33
C ALA A 187 4.98 -4.63 2.25
N ASP A 188 3.71 -4.42 2.63
CA ASP A 188 3.32 -3.38 3.61
C ASP A 188 4.07 -3.53 4.94
N LEU A 189 4.12 -4.73 5.51
CA LEU A 189 4.77 -4.98 6.80
C LEU A 189 6.29 -4.75 6.73
N GLN A 190 6.92 -5.17 5.63
CA GLN A 190 8.35 -4.93 5.40
C GLN A 190 8.64 -3.44 5.15
N ALA A 191 7.74 -2.72 4.48
CA ALA A 191 7.82 -1.27 4.29
C ALA A 191 7.89 -0.53 5.63
N PHE A 192 7.16 -1.00 6.65
CA PHE A 192 7.24 -0.45 7.99
C PHE A 192 8.62 -0.63 8.62
N GLY A 193 9.29 -1.76 8.36
CA GLY A 193 10.67 -2.01 8.80
C GLY A 193 11.65 -1.04 8.17
N PHE A 194 11.56 -0.83 6.85
CA PHE A 194 12.37 0.16 6.15
C PHE A 194 12.06 1.58 6.62
N GLY A 195 10.79 1.96 6.77
CA GLY A 195 10.38 3.28 7.24
C GLY A 195 10.95 3.59 8.63
N ALA A 196 10.84 2.64 9.56
CA ALA A 196 11.38 2.76 10.92
C ALA A 196 12.92 2.85 10.98
N ARG A 197 13.62 2.45 9.90
CA ARG A 197 15.08 2.50 9.78
C ARG A 197 15.57 3.75 9.05
N LEU A 198 14.88 4.17 7.99
CA LEU A 198 15.36 5.20 7.06
C LEU A 198 14.83 6.59 7.38
N LEU A 199 13.66 6.68 8.01
CA LEU A 199 12.99 7.95 8.26
C LEU A 199 13.14 8.38 9.73
N PRO A 200 13.14 9.70 10.01
CA PRO A 200 12.90 10.22 11.35
C PRO A 200 11.60 9.67 11.95
N ALA A 201 11.53 9.53 13.27
CA ALA A 201 10.40 8.89 13.94
C ALA A 201 9.03 9.50 13.58
N ALA A 202 8.95 10.83 13.50
CA ALA A 202 7.76 11.54 13.06
C ALA A 202 7.31 11.11 11.65
N GLN A 203 8.23 11.12 10.68
CA GLN A 203 7.94 10.75 9.28
C GLN A 203 7.61 9.25 9.15
N ALA A 204 8.34 8.38 9.84
CA ALA A 204 8.04 6.95 9.88
C ALA A 204 6.61 6.71 10.41
N ALA A 205 6.23 7.39 11.49
CA ALA A 205 4.90 7.25 12.06
C ALA A 205 3.78 7.66 11.07
N ARG A 206 4.03 8.67 10.24
CA ARG A 206 3.09 9.07 9.17
C ARG A 206 2.85 7.96 8.15
N ILE A 207 3.89 7.18 7.81
CA ILE A 207 3.76 6.04 6.88
C ILE A 207 2.76 5.01 7.41
N LEU A 208 2.90 4.59 8.69
CA LEU A 208 1.96 3.63 9.27
C LEU A 208 0.54 4.21 9.33
N LEU A 209 0.39 5.45 9.80
CA LEU A 209 -0.92 6.09 9.94
C LEU A 209 -1.63 6.25 8.60
N TYR A 210 -0.91 6.70 7.57
CA TYR A 210 -1.42 6.81 6.21
C TYR A 210 -1.82 5.44 5.64
N ASN A 211 -0.94 4.43 5.72
CA ASN A 211 -1.24 3.10 5.19
C ASN A 211 -2.45 2.45 5.90
N VAL A 212 -2.53 2.51 7.23
CA VAL A 212 -3.67 1.99 8.00
C VAL A 212 -4.98 2.68 7.59
N ALA A 213 -4.98 4.02 7.54
CA ALA A 213 -6.15 4.79 7.15
C ALA A 213 -6.56 4.53 5.69
N LEU A 214 -5.59 4.38 4.79
CA LEU A 214 -5.81 4.04 3.38
C LEU A 214 -6.42 2.65 3.23
N ARG A 215 -5.79 1.62 3.82
CA ARG A 215 -6.22 0.22 3.67
C ARG A 215 -7.63 0.01 4.22
N PHE A 216 -7.95 0.54 5.40
CA PHE A 216 -9.30 0.46 5.97
C PHE A 216 -10.31 1.34 5.23
N GLY A 217 -9.94 2.58 4.90
CA GLY A 217 -10.80 3.51 4.20
C GLY A 217 -11.24 2.99 2.83
N VAL A 218 -10.32 2.46 2.04
CA VAL A 218 -10.61 1.87 0.72
C VAL A 218 -11.48 0.62 0.84
N HIS A 219 -11.23 -0.22 1.85
CA HIS A 219 -12.05 -1.40 2.08
C HIS A 219 -13.50 -1.00 2.39
N ARG A 220 -13.69 -0.03 3.29
CA ARG A 220 -15.01 0.47 3.65
C ARG A 220 -15.72 1.15 2.49
N GLU A 221 -15.02 2.02 1.74
CA GLU A 221 -15.57 2.64 0.53
C GLU A 221 -16.04 1.56 -0.45
N GLY A 222 -15.22 0.54 -0.72
CA GLY A 222 -15.57 -0.54 -1.63
C GLY A 222 -16.82 -1.31 -1.22
N ILE A 223 -16.93 -1.66 0.07
CA ILE A 223 -18.11 -2.35 0.60
C ILE A 223 -19.33 -1.45 0.46
N ALA A 224 -19.25 -0.20 0.94
CA ALA A 224 -20.39 0.70 0.99
C ALA A 224 -20.90 1.14 -0.40
N THR A 225 -20.00 1.37 -1.35
CA THR A 225 -20.35 1.93 -2.67
C THR A 225 -20.58 0.87 -3.74
N ARG A 226 -19.90 -0.29 -3.63
CA ARG A 226 -19.82 -1.28 -4.72
C ARG A 226 -20.10 -2.71 -4.26
N GLY A 227 -20.23 -2.96 -2.95
CA GLY A 227 -20.39 -4.31 -2.41
C GLY A 227 -19.16 -5.20 -2.66
N VAL A 228 -17.98 -4.61 -2.84
CA VAL A 228 -16.72 -5.35 -3.13
C VAL A 228 -15.61 -4.96 -2.16
N ALA A 229 -14.61 -5.82 -1.99
CA ALA A 229 -13.39 -5.52 -1.23
C ALA A 229 -12.22 -5.26 -2.22
N PRO A 230 -11.87 -4.00 -2.53
CA PRO A 230 -10.90 -3.68 -3.59
C PRO A 230 -9.49 -4.24 -3.35
N TYR A 231 -9.08 -4.33 -2.08
CA TYR A 231 -7.82 -4.95 -1.66
C TYR A 231 -7.99 -6.39 -1.13
N GLY A 232 -9.11 -7.03 -1.43
CA GLY A 232 -9.44 -8.36 -0.93
C GLY A 232 -9.29 -8.44 0.59
N ILE A 233 -8.50 -9.40 1.07
CA ILE A 233 -8.32 -9.67 2.50
C ILE A 233 -7.16 -8.89 3.15
N VAL A 234 -6.39 -8.09 2.40
CA VAL A 234 -5.22 -7.36 2.95
C VAL A 234 -5.59 -6.55 4.21
N PRO A 235 -6.66 -5.74 4.20
CA PRO A 235 -6.97 -4.91 5.36
C PRO A 235 -7.42 -5.74 6.57
N PHE A 236 -8.11 -6.87 6.36
CA PHE A 236 -8.43 -7.80 7.45
C PHE A 236 -7.16 -8.41 8.07
N LEU A 237 -6.23 -8.88 7.25
CA LEU A 237 -4.98 -9.46 7.74
C LEU A 237 -4.12 -8.44 8.48
N LEU A 238 -4.07 -7.20 8.00
CA LEU A 238 -3.42 -6.09 8.70
C LEU A 238 -4.09 -5.80 10.04
N PHE A 239 -5.43 -5.78 10.09
CA PHE A 239 -6.19 -5.63 11.33
C PHE A 239 -5.84 -6.71 12.37
N CYS A 240 -5.77 -7.99 11.97
CA CYS A 240 -5.37 -9.07 12.87
C CYS A 240 -4.02 -8.78 13.54
N ILE A 241 -3.01 -8.41 12.76
CA ILE A 241 -1.65 -8.15 13.25
C ILE A 241 -1.66 -6.94 14.20
N LEU A 242 -2.29 -5.84 13.79
CA LEU A 242 -2.34 -4.63 14.62
C LEU A 242 -3.13 -4.85 15.92
N ARG A 243 -4.12 -5.75 15.92
CA ARG A 243 -4.90 -6.16 17.11
C ARG A 243 -4.03 -6.96 18.08
N GLU A 244 -3.24 -7.92 17.57
CA GLU A 244 -2.27 -8.68 18.36
C GLU A 244 -1.23 -7.76 19.01
N LEU A 245 -0.77 -6.76 18.26
CA LEU A 245 0.15 -5.72 18.75
C LEU A 245 -0.53 -4.68 19.65
N ARG A 246 -1.84 -4.81 19.91
CA ARG A 246 -2.67 -3.88 20.70
C ARG A 246 -2.63 -2.44 20.19
N PHE A 247 -2.34 -2.26 18.91
CA PHE A 247 -2.36 -0.96 18.25
C PHE A 247 -3.77 -0.59 17.79
N VAL A 248 -4.57 -1.58 17.40
CA VAL A 248 -6.00 -1.39 17.11
C VAL A 248 -6.87 -2.21 18.05
N SER A 249 -8.02 -1.67 18.41
CA SER A 249 -9.10 -2.40 19.07
C SER A 249 -10.46 -1.95 18.55
N VAL A 250 -11.49 -2.75 18.78
CA VAL A 250 -12.86 -2.45 18.39
C VAL A 250 -13.66 -2.05 19.62
N ALA A 251 -14.48 -1.00 19.48
CA ALA A 251 -15.35 -0.52 20.54
C ALA A 251 -16.71 -0.12 19.98
N LEU A 252 -17.77 -0.27 20.79
CA LEU A 252 -19.08 0.29 20.52
C LEU A 252 -19.12 1.72 21.10
N MET A 253 -19.37 2.71 20.26
CA MET A 253 -19.48 4.13 20.63
C MET A 253 -20.66 4.75 19.89
N ASN A 254 -21.58 5.42 20.60
CA ASN A 254 -22.77 6.03 19.98
C ASN A 254 -23.50 5.07 19.02
N ASP A 255 -23.76 3.84 19.49
CA ASP A 255 -24.43 2.76 18.74
C ASP A 255 -23.75 2.31 17.43
N ARG A 256 -22.49 2.69 17.20
CA ARG A 256 -21.67 2.24 16.07
C ARG A 256 -20.40 1.53 16.53
N TRP A 257 -19.97 0.51 15.79
CA TRP A 257 -18.68 -0.12 16.03
C TRP A 257 -17.57 0.65 15.31
N VAL A 258 -16.52 0.98 16.05
CA VAL A 258 -15.40 1.79 15.57
C VAL A 258 -14.06 1.13 15.89
N ILE A 259 -13.05 1.45 15.09
CA ILE A 259 -11.66 1.19 15.37
C ILE A 259 -11.11 2.29 16.29
N ARG A 260 -10.54 1.87 17.41
CA ARG A 260 -9.70 2.70 18.26
C ARG A 260 -8.25 2.43 17.93
N LEU A 261 -7.52 3.49 17.63
CA LEU A 261 -6.07 3.44 17.58
C LEU A 261 -5.52 3.65 18.98
N ALA A 262 -4.48 2.91 19.33
CA ALA A 262 -3.76 3.08 20.58
C ALA A 262 -2.93 4.37 20.58
N ASN A 263 -1.89 4.43 21.42
CA ASN A 263 -1.04 5.59 21.57
C ASN A 263 -0.49 6.08 20.21
N LEU A 264 -0.87 7.32 19.83
CA LEU A 264 -0.42 7.98 18.60
C LEU A 264 0.94 8.70 18.76
N ASP A 265 1.66 8.47 19.86
CA ASP A 265 3.05 8.87 20.03
C ASP A 265 3.94 8.25 18.93
N GLU A 266 4.85 9.05 18.37
CA GLU A 266 5.66 8.63 17.22
C GLU A 266 6.58 7.46 17.55
N PHE A 267 7.17 7.42 18.76
CA PHE A 267 8.03 6.30 19.17
C PHE A 267 7.21 5.04 19.44
N ALA A 268 6.00 5.18 19.98
CA ALA A 268 5.08 4.05 20.11
C ALA A 268 4.70 3.46 18.74
N ILE A 269 4.41 4.32 17.76
CA ILE A 269 4.10 3.90 16.39
C ILE A 269 5.31 3.22 15.74
N VAL A 270 6.51 3.79 15.85
CA VAL A 270 7.74 3.19 15.30
C VAL A 270 8.03 1.81 15.91
N ARG A 271 7.69 1.58 17.19
CA ARG A 271 7.78 0.23 17.78
C ARG A 271 6.78 -0.74 17.15
N VAL A 272 5.56 -0.30 16.88
CA VAL A 272 4.56 -1.13 16.17
C VAL A 272 5.06 -1.46 14.75
N MET A 273 5.62 -0.48 14.04
CA MET A 273 6.21 -0.70 12.71
C MET A 273 7.30 -1.77 12.72
N ARG A 274 8.21 -1.73 13.71
CA ARG A 274 9.26 -2.74 13.87
C ARG A 274 8.68 -4.12 14.17
N ALA A 275 7.70 -4.19 15.07
CA ALA A 275 7.02 -5.46 15.40
C ALA A 275 6.26 -6.04 14.19
N CYS A 276 5.67 -5.20 13.33
CA CYS A 276 5.08 -5.62 12.06
C CYS A 276 6.12 -6.23 11.11
N ALA A 277 7.29 -5.61 10.97
CA ALA A 277 8.38 -6.12 10.14
C ALA A 277 8.93 -7.45 10.68
N GLU A 278 9.17 -7.53 12.00
CA GLU A 278 9.57 -8.77 12.69
C GLU A 278 8.55 -9.89 12.46
N HIS A 279 7.25 -9.57 12.51
CA HIS A 279 6.18 -10.52 12.19
C HIS A 279 6.24 -11.01 10.74
N ALA A 280 6.47 -10.11 9.78
CA ALA A 280 6.62 -10.50 8.37
C ALA A 280 7.86 -11.36 8.13
N GLU A 281 8.93 -11.13 8.89
CA GLU A 281 10.11 -11.99 8.85
C GLU A 281 9.82 -13.38 9.41
N SER A 282 9.29 -13.45 10.64
CA SER A 282 9.13 -14.72 11.35
C SER A 282 8.01 -15.61 10.81
N GLU A 283 6.90 -15.02 10.39
CA GLU A 283 5.70 -15.79 10.00
C GLU A 283 5.53 -15.97 8.49
N LEU A 284 6.19 -15.14 7.68
CA LEU A 284 6.04 -15.17 6.22
C LEU A 284 7.39 -15.47 5.53
N THR A 285 8.39 -14.63 5.77
CA THR A 285 9.65 -14.67 5.02
C THR A 285 10.49 -15.91 5.35
N ILE A 286 10.80 -16.14 6.63
CA ILE A 286 11.60 -17.30 7.07
C ILE A 286 10.91 -18.62 6.72
N PRO A 287 9.59 -18.81 6.96
CA PRO A 287 8.89 -20.03 6.55
C PRO A 287 8.89 -20.27 5.04
N GLU A 288 8.73 -19.22 4.21
CA GLU A 288 8.85 -19.37 2.75
C GLU A 288 10.27 -19.77 2.33
N LEU A 289 11.30 -19.25 3.00
CA LEU A 289 12.70 -19.58 2.68
C LEU A 289 13.16 -20.94 3.22
N ALA A 290 12.37 -21.60 4.07
CA ALA A 290 12.72 -22.90 4.66
C ALA A 290 12.73 -24.06 3.65
N THR A 291 12.16 -23.86 2.46
CA THR A 291 12.14 -24.82 1.36
C THR A 291 12.43 -24.11 0.03
N THR A 292 12.88 -24.85 -0.98
CA THR A 292 13.04 -24.35 -2.36
C THR A 292 11.90 -24.81 -3.28
N ASP A 293 11.02 -25.69 -2.81
CA ASP A 293 9.87 -26.14 -3.59
C ASP A 293 8.78 -25.06 -3.61
N VAL A 294 8.43 -24.59 -4.81
CA VAL A 294 7.50 -23.48 -5.02
C VAL A 294 6.10 -23.80 -4.49
N ILE A 295 5.65 -25.05 -4.61
CA ILE A 295 4.34 -25.48 -4.13
C ILE A 295 4.32 -25.53 -2.61
N GLU A 296 5.37 -26.04 -1.97
CA GLU A 296 5.49 -26.01 -0.51
C GLU A 296 5.53 -24.58 0.05
N ARG A 297 6.21 -23.64 -0.63
CA ARG A 297 6.17 -22.21 -0.28
C ARG A 297 4.74 -21.67 -0.34
N ALA A 298 4.05 -21.88 -1.45
CA ALA A 298 2.67 -21.43 -1.65
C ALA A 298 1.71 -22.05 -0.61
N LEU A 299 1.88 -23.32 -0.26
CA LEU A 299 1.09 -23.98 0.78
C LEU A 299 1.37 -23.40 2.16
N THR A 300 2.62 -23.04 2.47
CA THR A 300 3.00 -22.42 3.74
C THR A 300 2.34 -21.05 3.90
N ALA A 301 2.41 -20.22 2.87
CA ALA A 301 1.69 -18.94 2.81
C ALA A 301 0.16 -19.10 2.92
N ALA A 302 -0.43 -20.06 2.21
CA ALA A 302 -1.87 -20.33 2.29
C ALA A 302 -2.30 -20.78 3.69
N LYS A 303 -1.47 -21.56 4.41
CA LYS A 303 -1.72 -21.95 5.81
C LYS A 303 -1.75 -20.73 6.73
N TYR A 304 -0.86 -19.76 6.53
CA TYR A 304 -0.88 -18.49 7.27
C TYR A 304 -2.24 -17.78 7.09
N VAL A 305 -2.68 -17.60 5.85
CA VAL A 305 -3.97 -16.97 5.56
C VAL A 305 -5.14 -17.74 6.20
N ARG A 306 -5.16 -19.07 6.04
CA ARG A 306 -6.18 -19.93 6.65
C ARG A 306 -6.23 -19.78 8.17
N ARG A 307 -5.07 -19.73 8.84
CA ARG A 307 -5.00 -19.54 10.30
C ARG A 307 -5.62 -18.20 10.71
N ARG A 308 -5.36 -17.12 9.96
CA ARG A 308 -6.00 -15.81 10.20
C ARG A 308 -7.51 -15.84 9.98
N LEU A 309 -7.97 -16.53 8.93
CA LEU A 309 -9.40 -16.72 8.66
C LEU A 309 -10.10 -17.70 9.61
N ALA A 310 -9.37 -18.38 10.49
CA ALA A 310 -9.94 -19.24 11.52
C ALA A 310 -10.15 -18.51 12.86
N ASP A 311 -9.65 -17.28 12.99
CA ASP A 311 -9.88 -16.42 14.16
C ASP A 311 -11.26 -15.77 14.06
N THR A 312 -12.27 -16.46 14.60
CA THR A 312 -13.67 -16.01 14.58
C THR A 312 -13.87 -14.68 15.29
N ASP A 313 -13.13 -14.44 16.37
CA ASP A 313 -13.25 -13.19 17.14
C ASP A 313 -12.73 -12.01 16.32
N ALA A 314 -11.59 -12.16 15.63
CA ALA A 314 -11.08 -11.13 14.74
C ALA A 314 -12.02 -10.88 13.54
N ILE A 315 -12.61 -11.94 12.98
CA ILE A 315 -13.59 -11.83 11.88
C ILE A 315 -14.81 -11.04 12.34
N ASP A 316 -15.39 -11.40 13.48
CA ASP A 316 -16.58 -10.75 14.01
C ASP A 316 -16.31 -9.28 14.34
N ASP A 317 -15.19 -8.97 15.01
CA ASP A 317 -14.77 -7.61 15.31
C ASP A 317 -14.60 -6.77 14.02
N TYR A 318 -13.89 -7.32 13.02
CA TYR A 318 -13.65 -6.63 11.76
C TYR A 318 -14.95 -6.43 10.97
N ALA A 319 -15.79 -7.45 10.89
CA ALA A 319 -17.09 -7.38 10.20
C ALA A 319 -18.03 -6.38 10.86
N ARG A 320 -18.06 -6.29 12.19
CA ARG A 320 -18.87 -5.30 12.93
C ARG A 320 -18.50 -3.86 12.56
N VAL A 321 -17.21 -3.53 12.54
CA VAL A 321 -16.76 -2.20 12.14
C VAL A 321 -17.05 -1.96 10.66
N MET A 322 -16.66 -2.89 9.78
CA MET A 322 -16.82 -2.72 8.33
C MET A 322 -18.27 -2.74 7.87
N GLY A 323 -19.20 -3.28 8.67
CA GLY A 323 -20.64 -3.29 8.42
C GLY A 323 -21.43 -2.23 9.20
N SER A 324 -20.80 -1.45 10.09
CA SER A 324 -21.53 -0.45 10.88
C SER A 324 -22.15 0.64 10.00
N PRO A 325 -23.35 1.15 10.32
CA PRO A 325 -23.97 2.25 9.57
C PRO A 325 -23.13 3.53 9.68
N SER A 326 -23.24 4.39 8.68
CA SER A 326 -22.62 5.72 8.71
C SER A 326 -23.39 6.67 9.63
N THR A 327 -22.70 7.64 10.22
CA THR A 327 -23.32 8.63 11.12
C THR A 327 -24.41 9.46 10.44
N SER A 328 -24.34 9.65 9.11
CA SER A 328 -25.37 10.33 8.31
C SER A 328 -26.67 9.53 8.19
N GLU A 329 -26.60 8.19 8.17
CA GLU A 329 -27.80 7.33 8.07
C GLU A 329 -28.56 7.29 9.41
N LEU A 330 -27.88 7.50 10.53
CA LEU A 330 -28.53 7.55 11.85
C LEU A 330 -29.33 8.85 12.03
N THR A 331 -28.84 9.97 11.50
CA THR A 331 -29.57 11.26 11.59
C THR A 331 -30.82 11.32 10.71
N GLU A 332 -30.90 10.55 9.64
CA GLU A 332 -32.11 10.47 8.80
C GLU A 332 -33.21 9.62 9.44
N HIS A 333 -32.84 8.59 10.21
CA HIS A 333 -33.80 7.74 10.93
C HIS A 333 -34.39 8.39 12.19
N GLU A 334 -33.69 9.33 12.82
CA GLU A 334 -34.23 10.09 13.96
C GLU A 334 -35.17 11.24 13.55
N GLN A 335 -35.27 11.54 12.25
CA GLN A 335 -36.11 12.61 11.71
C GLN A 335 -37.34 12.10 10.94
N SER A 336 -37.56 10.78 10.87
CA SER A 336 -38.70 10.11 10.23
C SER A 336 -39.66 9.49 11.25
#